data_AF-A0A6P6TM49-F1
#
_entry.id   AF-A0A6P6TM49-F1
#
_cell.length_a   1.000
_cell.length_b   1.000
_cell.length_c   1.000
_cell.angle_alpha   90.00
_cell.angle_beta   90.00
_cell.angle_gamma   90.00
#
_symmetry.space_group_name_H-M   'P 1'
#
loop_
_entity.id
_entity.type
_entity.pdbx_description
1 polymer ?
#
loop_
_entity_poly.entity_id
_entity_poly.type
_entity_poly.pdbx_seq_one_letter_code
_entity_poly.pdbx_strand_id
1 'polypeptide(L)' 'MTWVILEAFLPLEIIVGMLFVMGNAQDFIHKATHGWPKHIDNNVWDVAMERQDKKLMEMLSSSSTPN' A
#
# COMPACT_ATOMS: atom_id res chain seq x y z
N MET A 1 -43.79 -1.06 1.84
CA MET A 1 -42.95 -1.68 2.89
C MET A 1 -41.60 -2.14 2.34
N THR A 2 -41.53 -2.80 1.17
CA THR A 2 -40.28 -3.32 0.56
C THR A 2 -39.28 -2.24 0.09
N TRP A 3 -39.76 -1.11 -0.43
CA TRP A 3 -38.90 -0.01 -0.93
C TRP A 3 -38.20 0.79 0.18
N VAL A 4 -38.78 0.82 1.38
CA VAL A 4 -38.22 1.52 2.55
C VAL A 4 -36.90 0.87 3.00
N ILE A 5 -36.79 -0.44 2.83
CA ILE A 5 -35.55 -1.19 3.14
C ILE A 5 -34.45 -0.79 2.15
N LEU A 6 -34.77 -0.71 0.86
CA LEU A 6 -33.84 -0.25 -0.19
C LEU A 6 -33.34 1.19 0.04
N GLU A 7 -34.23 2.11 0.43
CA GLU A 7 -33.86 3.49 0.78
C GLU A 7 -32.91 3.55 2.00
N ALA A 8 -33.05 2.64 2.96
CA ALA A 8 -32.16 2.56 4.12
C ALA A 8 -30.80 1.91 3.79
N PHE A 9 -30.73 0.99 2.82
CA PHE A 9 -29.48 0.37 2.37
C PHE A 9 -28.66 1.26 1.44
N LEU A 10 -29.30 2.12 0.65
CA LEU A 10 -28.63 3.03 -0.28
C LEU A 10 -27.50 3.87 0.36
N PRO A 11 -27.69 4.55 1.51
CA PRO A 11 -26.59 5.28 2.16
C PRO A 11 -25.53 4.35 2.75
N LEU A 12 -25.90 3.13 3.20
CA LEU A 12 -24.95 2.16 3.73
C LEU A 12 -24.03 1.61 2.63
N GLU A 13 -24.57 1.32 1.45
CA GLU A 13 -23.80 0.88 0.28
C GLU A 13 -22.78 1.94 -0.15
N ILE A 14 -23.16 3.22 -0.12
CA ILE A 14 -22.26 4.33 -0.42
C ILE A 14 -21.11 4.35 0.60
N ILE A 15 -21.40 4.21 1.90
CA ILE A 15 -20.35 4.18 2.94
C ILE A 15 -19.40 3.01 2.72
N VAL A 16 -19.92 1.81 2.42
CA VAL A 16 -19.11 0.63 2.11
C VAL A 16 -18.25 0.86 0.87
N GLY A 17 -18.82 1.44 -0.19
CA GLY A 17 -18.09 1.79 -1.41
C GLY A 17 -16.95 2.77 -1.14
N MET A 18 -17.20 3.80 -0.36
CA MET A 18 -16.18 4.80 0.01
C MET A 18 -15.05 4.17 0.84
N LEU A 19 -15.36 3.33 1.82
CA LEU A 19 -14.34 2.63 2.62
C LEU A 19 -13.52 1.67 1.77
N PHE A 20 -14.15 0.95 0.84
CA PHE A 20 -13.48 0.06 -0.08
C PHE A 20 -12.53 0.81 -1.00
N VAL A 21 -12.98 1.92 -1.60
CA VAL A 21 -12.14 2.75 -2.48
C VAL A 21 -10.97 3.35 -1.71
N MET A 22 -11.20 3.85 -0.49
CA MET A 22 -10.15 4.43 0.34
C MET A 22 -9.02 3.42 0.65
N GLY A 23 -9.37 2.20 1.07
CA GLY A 23 -8.38 1.16 1.37
C GLY A 23 -7.56 0.76 0.13
N ASN A 24 -8.23 0.53 -1.00
CA ASN A 24 -7.56 0.14 -2.25
C ASN A 24 -6.70 1.27 -2.83
N ALA A 25 -7.17 2.53 -2.75
CA ALA A 25 -6.39 3.67 -3.21
C ALA A 25 -5.10 3.82 -2.40
N GLN A 26 -5.17 3.64 -1.08
CA GLN A 26 -4.00 3.70 -0.22
C GLN A 26 -2.99 2.59 -0.53
N ASP A 27 -3.45 1.34 -0.73
CA ASP A 27 -2.58 0.22 -1.09
C ASP A 27 -1.93 0.44 -2.46
N PHE A 28 -2.71 0.89 -3.45
CA PHE A 28 -2.22 1.16 -4.79
C PHE A 28 -1.12 2.24 -4.80
N ILE A 29 -1.33 3.34 -4.08
CA ILE A 29 -0.32 4.42 -3.98
C ILE A 29 0.92 3.94 -3.24
N HIS A 30 0.77 3.15 -2.17
CA HIS A 30 1.92 2.62 -1.43
C HIS A 30 2.76 1.67 -2.31
N LYS A 31 2.08 0.76 -3.01
CA LYS A 31 2.74 -0.16 -3.95
C LYS A 31 3.40 0.57 -5.11
N ALA A 32 2.80 1.65 -5.62
CA ALA A 32 3.39 2.46 -6.69
C ALA A 32 4.63 3.25 -6.22
N THR A 33 4.70 3.63 -4.95
CA THR A 33 5.81 4.43 -4.40
C THR A 33 6.99 3.58 -3.92
N HIS A 34 6.73 2.41 -3.35
CA HIS A 34 7.76 1.55 -2.76
C HIS A 34 8.10 0.35 -3.66
N GLY A 35 7.26 0.01 -4.63
CA GLY A 35 7.44 -1.16 -5.52
C GLY A 35 6.91 -2.47 -4.93
N TRP A 36 6.60 -2.50 -3.64
CA TRP A 36 6.10 -3.66 -2.91
C TRP A 36 4.88 -3.32 -2.03
N PRO A 37 4.03 -4.31 -1.69
CA PRO A 37 2.94 -4.14 -0.73
C PRO A 37 3.47 -3.72 0.64
N LYS A 38 2.64 -2.99 1.41
CA LYS A 38 3.03 -2.49 2.73
C LYS A 38 3.24 -3.65 3.71
N HIS A 39 4.41 -3.74 4.32
CA HIS A 39 4.64 -4.69 5.42
C HIS A 39 3.94 -4.18 6.69
N ILE A 40 2.95 -4.92 7.17
CA ILE A 40 2.27 -4.63 8.43
C ILE A 40 3.17 -5.13 9.56
N ASP A 41 3.35 -4.29 10.59
CA ASP A 41 4.22 -4.58 11.75
C ASP A 41 5.72 -4.63 11.43
N ASN A 42 6.21 -3.62 10.70
CA ASN A 42 7.64 -3.41 10.47
C ASN A 42 8.34 -3.00 11.78
N ASN A 43 9.20 -3.87 12.30
CA ASN A 43 9.92 -3.63 13.54
C ASN A 43 11.29 -2.97 13.27
N VAL A 44 12.01 -2.59 14.33
CA VAL A 44 13.30 -1.88 14.19
C VAL A 44 14.34 -2.70 13.40
N TRP A 45 14.28 -4.03 13.46
CA TRP A 45 15.16 -4.91 12.70
C TRP A 45 14.84 -4.85 11.21
N ASP A 46 13.57 -4.89 10.80
CA ASP A 46 13.25 -4.88 9.36
C ASP A 46 13.54 -3.51 8.74
N VAL A 47 13.36 -2.40 9.47
CA VAL A 47 13.82 -1.06 9.04
C VAL A 47 15.34 -1.02 8.87
N ALA A 48 16.10 -1.65 9.77
CA ALA A 48 17.56 -1.68 9.68
C ALA A 48 18.04 -2.50 8.47
N MET A 49 17.41 -3.65 8.22
CA MET A 49 17.67 -4.49 7.06
C MET A 49 17.30 -3.79 5.75
N GLU A 50 16.13 -3.14 5.67
CA GLU A 50 15.70 -2.42 4.46
C GLU A 50 16.69 -1.30 4.09
N ARG A 51 17.24 -0.59 5.09
CA ARG A 51 18.28 0.43 4.86
C ARG A 51 19.61 -0.17 4.41
N GLN A 52 19.98 -1.34 4.94
CA GLN A 52 21.19 -2.04 4.53
C GLN A 52 21.08 -2.52 3.08
N ASP A 53 19.97 -3.17 2.73
CA ASP A 53 19.72 -3.70 1.39
C ASP A 53 19.70 -2.58 0.35
N LYS A 54 19.08 -1.44 0.68
CA LYS A 54 19.11 -0.25 -0.19
C LYS A 54 20.54 0.21 -0.46
N LYS A 55 21.38 0.30 0.56
CA LYS A 55 22.80 0.68 0.42
C LYS A 55 23.58 -0.32 -0.44
N LEU A 56 23.35 -1.62 -0.25
CA LEU A 56 24.01 -2.66 -1.05
C LEU A 56 23.60 -2.58 -2.52
N MET A 57 22.31 -2.38 -2.81
CA MET A 57 21.82 -2.24 -4.18
C MET A 57 22.34 -0.99 -4.87
N GLU A 58 22.45 0.15 -4.16
CA GLU A 58 23.07 1.37 -4.68
C GLU A 58 24.55 1.13 -5.02
N MET A 59 25.31 0.46 -4.14
CA MET A 59 26.71 0.11 -4.40
C MET A 59 26.85 -0.81 -5.62
N LEU A 60 26.04 -1.86 -5.72
CA LEU A 60 26.05 -2.78 -6.86
C LEU A 60 25.72 -2.06 -8.17
N SER A 61 24.69 -1.22 -8.18
CA SER A 61 24.29 -0.43 -9.36
C SER A 61 25.35 0.59 -9.78
N SER A 62 26.12 1.15 -8.83
CA SER A 62 27.23 2.05 -9.13
C SER A 62 28.48 1.32 -9.64
N SER A 63 28.70 0.08 -9.20
CA SER A 63 29.87 -0.73 -9.57
C SER A 63 29.78 -1.35 -10.97
N SER A 64 28.59 -1.38 -11.59
CA SER A 64 28.35 -1.95 -12.91
C SER A 64 28.59 -0.99 -14.08
N THR A 65 29.36 0.07 -13.90
CA THR A 65 29.88 0.88 -15.02
C THR A 65 31.36 0.52 -15.26
N PRO A 66 31.66 -0.51 -16.07
CA PRO A 66 33.02 -0.72 -16.54
C PRO A 66 33.33 0.38 -17.57
N ASN A 67 34.39 1.15 -17.32
CA ASN A 67 35.06 1.93 -18.38
C ASN A 67 35.72 1.00 -19.38
#